data_AF-A0A1H0CG30-F1
#
_entry.id   AF-A0A1H0CG30-F1
#
_cell.length_a   1.000
_cell.length_b   1.000
_cell.length_c   1.000
_cell.angle_alpha   90.00
_cell.angle_beta   90.00
_cell.angle_gamma   90.00
#
_symmetry.space_group_name_H-M   'P 1'
#
loop_
_entity.id
_entity.type
_entity.pdbx_description
1 polymer ?
#
loop_
_entity_poly.entity_id
_entity_poly.type
_entity_poly.pdbx_seq_one_letter_code
_entity_poly.pdbx_strand_id
1 'polypeptide(L)'
;MTLSVQFQTMLAMAAAGIWIGMAIDTYGRFVHERRKWYWLHFINDTIFWLLQALIVFYVLLHVNHANLRLYVFIALLCGFSMYKALFQTSYKKVLEVLITLISNLYRFFVRLLFALIIYPVKWVISIIFALGLLAGRWVWALVRIVLKIIFLPVNWLFSLILRFIPKQTWYNLKGNWLKKAGILISLKNTVKNWFRKKEK
;
A
#
# COMPACT_ATOMS: atom_id res chain seq x y z
N MET A 1 4.21 -56.70 -25.97
CA MET A 1 4.02 -55.26 -26.29
C MET A 1 4.19 -55.07 -27.78
N THR A 2 3.29 -54.36 -28.44
CA THR A 2 3.45 -54.00 -29.86
C THR A 2 4.42 -52.82 -30.00
N LEU A 3 5.06 -52.70 -31.17
CA LEU A 3 5.96 -51.58 -31.50
C LEU A 3 5.25 -50.22 -31.38
N SER A 4 3.96 -50.18 -31.72
CA SER A 4 3.11 -48.99 -31.62
C SER A 4 3.02 -48.45 -30.20
N VAL A 5 2.81 -49.33 -29.21
CA VAL A 5 2.74 -48.94 -27.79
C VAL A 5 4.10 -48.41 -27.30
N GLN A 6 5.21 -48.97 -27.79
CA GLN A 6 6.54 -48.47 -27.44
C GLN A 6 6.76 -47.05 -27.96
N PHE A 7 6.45 -46.77 -29.22
CA PHE A 7 6.55 -45.43 -29.79
C PHE A 7 5.64 -44.42 -29.07
N GLN A 8 4.39 -44.80 -28.80
CA GLN A 8 3.46 -43.97 -28.03
C GLN A 8 4.01 -43.66 -26.63
N THR A 9 4.61 -44.65 -25.97
CA THR A 9 5.23 -44.43 -24.66
C THR A 9 6.41 -43.47 -24.76
N MET A 10 7.29 -43.63 -25.76
CA MET A 10 8.44 -42.74 -25.92
C MET A 10 8.00 -41.29 -26.18
N LEU A 11 7.00 -41.09 -27.03
CA LEU A 11 6.47 -39.74 -27.32
C LEU A 11 5.78 -39.14 -26.09
N ALA A 12 4.95 -39.91 -25.38
CA ALA A 12 4.31 -39.47 -24.15
C ALA A 12 5.33 -39.08 -23.07
N MET A 13 6.43 -39.83 -22.95
CA MET A 13 7.50 -39.53 -22.00
C MET A 13 8.31 -38.30 -22.42
N ALA A 14 8.56 -38.11 -23.72
CA ALA A 14 9.16 -36.88 -24.21
C ALA A 14 8.27 -35.66 -23.93
N ALA A 15 6.95 -35.77 -24.15
CA ALA A 15 5.99 -34.73 -23.80
C ALA A 15 5.96 -34.45 -22.29
N ALA A 16 6.03 -35.49 -21.46
CA ALA A 16 6.15 -35.35 -20.00
C ALA A 16 7.46 -34.64 -19.61
N GLY A 17 8.57 -34.89 -20.31
CA GLY A 17 9.83 -34.17 -20.12
C GLY A 17 9.72 -32.68 -20.44
N ILE A 18 9.03 -32.34 -21.53
CA ILE A 18 8.71 -30.95 -21.88
C ILE A 18 7.84 -30.30 -20.80
N TRP A 19 6.82 -31.02 -20.32
CA TRP A 19 5.96 -30.59 -19.23
C TRP A 19 6.74 -30.28 -17.94
N ILE A 20 7.64 -31.17 -17.51
CA ILE A 20 8.50 -30.93 -16.35
C ILE A 20 9.33 -29.65 -16.56
N GLY A 21 9.87 -29.46 -17.76
CA GLY A 21 10.62 -28.26 -18.13
C GLY A 21 9.82 -26.97 -17.95
N MET A 22 8.59 -26.95 -18.47
CA MET A 22 7.65 -25.84 -18.30
C MET A 22 7.32 -25.62 -16.82
N ALA A 23 6.94 -26.70 -16.10
CA ALA A 23 6.55 -26.64 -14.70
C ALA A 23 7.66 -26.09 -13.80
N ILE A 24 8.93 -26.46 -14.05
CA ILE A 24 10.09 -25.93 -13.31
C ILE A 24 10.25 -24.42 -13.55
N ASP A 25 10.13 -23.97 -14.81
CA ASP A 25 10.26 -22.54 -15.11
C ASP A 25 9.09 -21.73 -14.53
N THR A 26 7.86 -22.27 -14.51
CA THR A 26 6.70 -21.68 -13.82
C THR A 26 6.92 -21.60 -12.32
N TYR A 27 7.28 -22.73 -11.70
CA TYR A 27 7.54 -22.84 -10.27
C TYR A 27 8.63 -21.86 -9.83
N GLY A 28 9.74 -21.83 -10.58
CA GLY A 28 10.84 -20.90 -10.34
C GLY A 28 10.39 -19.45 -10.31
N ARG A 29 9.52 -19.01 -11.22
CA ARG A 29 9.02 -17.62 -11.26
C ARG A 29 8.18 -17.25 -10.03
N PHE A 30 7.43 -18.19 -9.45
CA PHE A 30 6.59 -17.91 -8.27
C PHE A 30 7.32 -18.09 -6.93
N VAL A 31 8.39 -18.88 -6.90
CA VAL A 31 9.08 -19.26 -5.66
C VAL A 31 10.35 -18.44 -5.40
N HIS A 32 10.94 -17.80 -6.41
CA HIS A 32 12.22 -17.07 -6.30
C HIS A 32 12.23 -15.92 -5.27
N GLU A 33 11.07 -15.37 -4.87
CA GLU A 33 11.00 -14.09 -4.16
C GLU A 33 11.05 -14.18 -2.61
N ARG A 34 11.09 -15.35 -1.97
CA ARG A 34 10.92 -15.43 -0.49
C ARG A 34 12.06 -16.10 0.26
N ARG A 35 13.15 -15.35 0.42
CA ARG A 35 14.31 -15.64 1.29
C ARG A 35 14.00 -15.79 2.79
N LYS A 36 12.74 -15.62 3.22
CA LYS A 36 12.40 -15.50 4.66
C LYS A 36 12.12 -16.83 5.38
N TRP A 37 11.78 -17.92 4.68
CA TRP A 37 11.32 -19.16 5.33
C TRP A 37 11.85 -20.43 4.63
N TYR A 38 13.05 -20.88 5.02
CA TYR A 38 13.69 -22.08 4.46
C TYR A 38 12.83 -23.35 4.53
N TRP A 39 12.10 -23.55 5.63
CA TRP A 39 11.21 -24.71 5.82
C TRP A 39 10.05 -24.76 4.82
N LEU A 40 9.44 -23.61 4.51
CA LEU A 40 8.33 -23.55 3.55
C LEU A 40 8.81 -23.84 2.13
N HIS A 41 10.02 -23.39 1.78
CA HIS A 41 10.61 -23.70 0.47
C HIS A 41 10.85 -25.20 0.32
N PHE A 42 11.40 -25.85 1.36
CA PHE A 42 11.65 -27.29 1.34
C PHE A 42 10.37 -28.11 1.18
N ILE A 43 9.30 -27.76 1.91
CA ILE A 43 7.99 -28.42 1.79
C ILE A 43 7.43 -28.23 0.39
N ASN A 44 7.49 -27.01 -0.15
CA ASN A 44 6.97 -26.71 -1.48
C ASN A 44 7.76 -27.45 -2.58
N ASP A 45 9.09 -27.52 -2.46
CA ASP A 45 9.93 -28.29 -3.39
C ASP A 45 9.58 -29.78 -3.33
N THR A 46 9.38 -30.33 -2.13
CA THR A 46 9.01 -31.73 -1.94
C THR A 46 7.65 -32.03 -2.57
N ILE A 47 6.65 -31.18 -2.32
CA ILE A 47 5.31 -31.30 -2.91
C ILE A 47 5.38 -31.18 -4.44
N PHE A 48 6.17 -30.24 -4.95
CA PHE A 48 6.36 -30.04 -6.38
C PHE A 48 6.91 -31.29 -7.05
N TRP A 49 8.02 -31.84 -6.54
CA TRP A 49 8.62 -33.05 -7.11
C TRP A 49 7.72 -34.28 -6.97
N LEU A 50 7.01 -34.42 -5.85
CA LEU A 50 6.03 -35.48 -5.66
C LEU A 50 4.91 -35.39 -6.70
N LEU A 51 4.38 -34.20 -6.93
CA LEU A 51 3.33 -33.96 -7.92
C LEU A 51 3.82 -34.26 -9.35
N GLN A 52 5.03 -33.81 -9.72
CA GLN A 52 5.59 -34.11 -11.03
C GLN A 52 5.83 -35.61 -11.22
N ALA A 53 6.37 -36.29 -10.20
CA ALA A 53 6.56 -37.73 -10.24
C ALA A 53 5.22 -38.47 -10.41
N LEU A 54 4.17 -38.04 -9.71
CA LEU A 54 2.83 -38.62 -9.83
C LEU A 54 2.23 -38.40 -11.22
N ILE A 55 2.38 -37.19 -11.80
CA ILE A 55 1.92 -36.89 -13.16
C ILE A 55 2.63 -37.79 -14.18
N VAL A 56 3.96 -37.88 -14.11
CA VAL A 56 4.75 -38.72 -15.03
C VAL A 56 4.37 -40.19 -14.87
N PHE A 57 4.24 -40.66 -13.63
CA PHE A 57 3.84 -42.03 -13.34
C PHE A 57 2.42 -42.32 -13.84
N TYR A 58 1.49 -41.40 -13.69
CA TYR A 58 0.13 -41.52 -14.21
C TYR A 58 0.10 -41.63 -15.73
N VAL A 59 0.86 -40.79 -16.44
CA VAL A 59 1.00 -40.87 -17.90
C VAL A 59 1.61 -42.22 -18.30
N LEU A 60 2.64 -42.69 -17.57
CA LEU A 60 3.27 -43.97 -17.84
C LEU A 60 2.33 -45.15 -17.56
N LEU A 61 1.50 -45.06 -16.52
CA LEU A 61 0.48 -46.05 -16.19
C LEU A 61 -0.56 -46.16 -17.31
N HIS A 62 -1.00 -45.02 -17.86
CA HIS A 62 -2.00 -45.02 -18.92
C HIS A 62 -1.48 -45.55 -20.25
N VAL A 63 -0.23 -45.24 -20.61
CA VAL A 63 0.32 -45.59 -21.93
C VAL A 63 1.04 -46.94 -21.95
N ASN A 64 1.65 -47.36 -20.83
CA ASN A 64 2.49 -48.56 -20.77
C ASN A 64 2.19 -49.44 -19.55
N HIS A 65 1.10 -49.22 -18.82
CA HIS A 65 0.82 -49.93 -17.55
C HIS A 65 1.97 -49.83 -16.54
N ALA A 66 2.67 -48.70 -16.52
CA ALA A 66 3.75 -48.40 -15.58
C ALA A 66 4.98 -49.33 -15.68
N ASN A 67 5.20 -50.00 -16.82
CA ASN A 67 6.45 -50.73 -17.01
C ASN A 67 7.63 -49.75 -17.11
N LEU A 68 8.42 -49.67 -16.04
CA LEU A 68 9.62 -48.86 -15.98
C LEU A 68 10.74 -49.54 -16.78
N ARG A 69 11.17 -48.89 -17.87
CA ARG A 69 12.27 -49.36 -18.72
C ARG A 69 13.22 -48.21 -19.02
N LEU A 70 14.48 -48.53 -19.31
CA LEU A 70 15.52 -47.51 -19.54
C LEU A 70 15.16 -46.48 -20.62
N TYR A 71 14.51 -46.89 -21.71
CA TYR A 71 14.13 -45.97 -22.79
C TYR A 71 13.09 -44.92 -22.36
N VAL A 72 12.29 -45.18 -21.31
CA VAL A 72 11.34 -44.21 -20.75
C VAL A 72 12.09 -43.02 -20.15
N PHE A 73 13.14 -43.30 -19.38
CA PHE A 73 13.98 -42.26 -18.79
C PHE A 73 14.75 -41.48 -19.85
N ILE A 74 15.26 -42.16 -20.89
CA ILE A 74 15.95 -41.50 -22.01
C ILE A 74 14.99 -40.56 -22.76
N ALA A 75 13.77 -41.02 -23.05
CA ALA A 75 12.75 -40.20 -23.71
C ALA A 75 12.35 -38.99 -22.86
N LEU A 76 12.19 -39.17 -21.54
CA LEU A 76 11.90 -38.09 -20.59
C LEU A 76 13.02 -37.04 -20.57
N LEU A 77 14.27 -37.47 -20.45
CA LEU A 77 15.44 -36.59 -20.46
C LEU A 77 15.58 -35.86 -21.80
N CYS A 78 15.37 -36.57 -22.91
CA CYS A 78 15.39 -35.99 -24.25
C CYS A 78 14.32 -34.91 -24.40
N GLY A 79 13.09 -35.17 -23.97
CA GLY A 79 12.01 -34.18 -23.98
C GLY A 79 12.32 -32.95 -23.11
N PHE A 80 12.89 -33.16 -21.93
CA PHE A 80 13.33 -32.06 -21.06
C PHE A 80 14.44 -31.21 -21.70
N SER A 81 15.45 -31.85 -22.29
CA SER A 81 16.52 -31.17 -23.04
C SER A 81 15.98 -30.42 -24.25
N MET A 82 15.04 -31.01 -24.98
CA MET A 82 14.35 -30.36 -26.10
C MET A 82 13.62 -29.10 -25.65
N TYR A 83 12.92 -29.16 -24.51
CA TYR A 83 12.31 -27.98 -23.91
C TYR A 83 13.35 -26.89 -23.59
N LYS A 84 14.44 -27.25 -22.91
CA LYS A 84 15.48 -26.27 -22.54
C LYS A 84 16.13 -25.61 -23.75
N ALA A 85 16.39 -26.38 -24.82
CA ALA A 85 17.05 -25.86 -26.01
C ALA A 85 16.12 -25.03 -26.91
N LEU A 86 14.89 -25.48 -27.16
CA LEU A 86 14.01 -24.91 -28.19
C LEU A 86 12.87 -24.06 -27.62
N PHE A 87 12.23 -24.52 -26.54
CA PHE A 87 10.96 -23.96 -26.09
C PHE A 87 11.08 -23.00 -24.91
N GLN A 88 12.15 -23.08 -24.12
CA GLN A 88 12.31 -22.31 -22.90
C GLN A 88 12.16 -20.79 -23.11
N THR A 89 12.81 -20.24 -24.14
CA THR A 89 12.78 -18.80 -24.41
C THR A 89 11.38 -18.34 -24.80
N SER A 90 10.72 -19.08 -25.69
CA SER A 90 9.36 -18.78 -26.13
C SER A 90 8.36 -18.92 -24.99
N TYR A 91 8.48 -19.98 -24.20
CA TYR A 91 7.63 -20.23 -23.03
C TYR A 91 7.74 -19.12 -21.99
N LYS A 92 8.97 -18.71 -21.64
CA LYS A 92 9.19 -17.62 -20.68
C LYS A 92 8.60 -16.29 -21.14
N LYS A 93 8.70 -15.96 -22.42
CA LYS A 93 8.06 -14.75 -22.99
C LYS A 93 6.54 -14.81 -22.84
N VAL A 94 5.92 -15.94 -23.19
CA VAL A 94 4.47 -16.15 -23.02
C VAL A 94 4.06 -16.04 -21.56
N LEU A 95 4.83 -16.67 -20.66
CA LEU A 95 4.57 -16.63 -19.22
C LEU A 95 4.62 -15.19 -18.68
N GLU A 96 5.60 -14.39 -19.10
CA GLU A 96 5.73 -13.00 -18.68
C GLU A 96 4.60 -12.12 -19.22
N VAL A 97 4.20 -12.30 -20.48
CA VAL A 97 3.04 -11.61 -21.06
C VAL A 97 1.78 -11.97 -20.27
N LEU A 98 1.57 -13.25 -19.95
CA LEU A 98 0.43 -13.71 -19.18
C LEU A 98 0.39 -13.10 -17.78
N ILE A 99 1.52 -13.11 -17.07
CA ILE A 99 1.64 -12.49 -15.73
C ILE A 99 1.34 -11.00 -15.80
N THR A 100 1.90 -10.29 -16.80
CA THR A 100 1.69 -8.85 -16.97
C THR A 100 0.23 -8.54 -17.27
N LEU A 101 -0.41 -9.33 -18.16
CA LEU A 101 -1.81 -9.17 -18.52
C LEU A 101 -2.71 -9.37 -17.29
N ILE A 102 -2.50 -10.44 -16.53
CA ILE A 102 -3.28 -10.72 -15.30
C ILE A 102 -3.07 -9.61 -14.27
N SER A 103 -1.83 -9.16 -14.05
CA SER A 103 -1.51 -8.08 -13.12
C SER A 103 -2.16 -6.76 -13.53
N ASN A 104 -2.14 -6.43 -14.83
CA ASN A 104 -2.79 -5.24 -15.36
C ASN A 104 -4.31 -5.32 -15.23
N LEU A 105 -4.90 -6.48 -15.49
CA LEU A 105 -6.32 -6.70 -15.34
C LEU A 105 -6.75 -6.56 -13.87
N TYR A 106 -6.00 -7.14 -12.94
CA TYR A 106 -6.24 -6.97 -11.51
C TYR A 106 -6.16 -5.50 -11.09
N ARG A 107 -5.10 -4.78 -11.50
CA ARG A 107 -4.95 -3.34 -11.22
C ARG A 107 -6.09 -2.52 -11.84
N PHE A 108 -6.54 -2.89 -13.03
CA PHE A 108 -7.67 -2.25 -13.69
C PHE A 108 -8.94 -2.41 -12.86
N PHE A 109 -9.28 -3.62 -12.42
CA PHE A 109 -10.44 -3.86 -11.56
C PHE A 109 -10.36 -3.13 -10.23
N VAL A 110 -9.18 -3.14 -9.57
CA VAL A 110 -8.98 -2.38 -8.34
C VAL A 110 -9.20 -0.88 -8.59
N ARG A 111 -8.59 -0.30 -9.63
CA ARG A 111 -8.82 1.13 -9.96
C ARG A 111 -10.28 1.42 -10.25
N LEU A 112 -10.97 0.52 -10.95
CA LEU A 112 -12.39 0.66 -11.27
C LEU A 112 -13.25 0.67 -10.00
N LEU A 113 -13.00 -0.25 -9.06
CA LEU A 113 -13.69 -0.26 -7.76
C LEU A 113 -13.38 1.00 -6.93
N PHE A 114 -12.13 1.43 -6.89
CA PHE A 114 -11.76 2.68 -6.21
C PHE A 114 -12.43 3.89 -6.85
N ALA A 115 -12.50 3.94 -8.19
CA ALA A 115 -13.12 5.02 -8.92
C ALA A 115 -14.64 5.06 -8.73
N LEU A 116 -15.28 3.90 -8.73
CA LEU A 116 -16.73 3.78 -8.66
C LEU A 116 -17.29 3.89 -7.24
N ILE A 117 -16.52 3.50 -6.23
CA ILE A 117 -17.00 3.44 -4.85
C ILE A 117 -16.29 4.48 -3.98
N ILE A 118 -14.96 4.48 -3.97
CA ILE A 118 -14.20 5.26 -2.97
C ILE A 118 -14.20 6.75 -3.29
N TYR A 119 -14.00 7.14 -4.55
CA TYR A 119 -14.07 8.56 -4.92
C TYR A 119 -15.45 9.20 -4.70
N PRO A 120 -16.58 8.61 -5.13
CA PRO A 120 -17.87 9.23 -4.88
C PRO A 120 -18.21 9.31 -3.39
N VAL A 121 -17.88 8.30 -2.59
CA VAL A 121 -18.10 8.36 -1.14
C VAL A 121 -17.30 9.50 -0.49
N LYS A 122 -16.02 9.66 -0.86
CA LYS A 122 -15.21 10.79 -0.37
C LYS A 122 -15.81 12.14 -0.79
N TRP A 123 -16.32 12.23 -2.01
CA TRP A 123 -16.94 13.45 -2.52
C TRP A 123 -18.22 13.80 -1.74
N VAL A 124 -19.07 12.80 -1.46
CA VAL A 124 -20.27 12.98 -0.63
C VAL A 124 -19.92 13.44 0.78
N ILE A 125 -18.94 12.82 1.43
CA ILE A 125 -18.49 13.24 2.78
C ILE A 125 -17.96 14.67 2.75
N SER A 126 -17.19 15.04 1.71
CA SER A 126 -16.68 16.40 1.55
C SER A 126 -17.81 17.42 1.41
N ILE A 127 -18.90 17.08 0.71
CA ILE A 127 -20.08 17.95 0.57
C ILE A 127 -20.79 18.10 1.92
N ILE A 128 -21.00 17.00 2.65
CA ILE A 128 -21.64 17.03 3.97
C ILE A 128 -20.84 17.93 4.92
N PHE A 129 -19.51 17.78 4.94
CA PHE A 129 -18.65 18.61 5.78
C PHE A 129 -18.67 20.09 5.35
N ALA A 130 -18.65 20.37 4.05
CA ALA A 130 -18.77 21.73 3.53
C ALA A 130 -20.10 22.39 3.93
N LEU A 131 -21.21 21.65 3.84
CA LEU A 131 -22.53 22.11 4.29
C LEU A 131 -22.55 22.38 5.80
N GLY A 132 -21.95 21.50 6.61
CA GLY A 132 -21.83 21.68 8.06
C GLY A 132 -21.03 22.93 8.44
N LEU A 133 -19.90 23.18 7.76
CA LEU A 133 -19.10 24.39 7.96
C LEU A 133 -19.87 25.66 7.57
N LEU A 134 -20.61 25.63 6.45
CA LEU A 134 -21.45 26.75 6.04
C LEU A 134 -22.52 27.04 7.10
N ALA A 135 -23.23 26.02 7.57
CA ALA A 135 -24.23 26.15 8.64
C ALA A 135 -23.63 26.72 9.93
N GLY A 136 -22.47 26.22 10.38
CA GLY A 136 -21.76 26.75 11.54
C GLY A 136 -21.37 28.21 11.36
N ARG A 137 -20.96 28.62 10.15
CA ARG A 137 -20.64 30.01 9.83
C ARG A 137 -21.88 30.93 9.93
N TRP A 138 -23.04 30.46 9.49
CA TRP A 138 -24.31 31.17 9.65
C TRP A 138 -24.70 31.32 11.13
N VAL A 139 -24.61 30.24 11.91
CA VAL A 139 -24.89 30.29 13.36
C VAL A 139 -23.96 31.26 14.06
N TRP A 140 -22.66 31.22 13.77
CA TRP A 140 -21.70 32.14 14.36
C TRP A 140 -21.93 33.60 13.94
N ALA A 141 -22.38 33.84 12.70
CA ALA A 141 -22.81 35.16 12.26
C ALA A 141 -24.01 35.66 13.08
N LEU A 142 -25.02 34.82 13.33
CA LEU A 142 -26.16 35.17 14.18
C LEU A 142 -25.73 35.48 15.62
N VAL A 143 -24.89 34.62 16.22
CA VAL A 143 -24.36 34.82 17.58
C VAL A 143 -23.61 36.15 17.68
N ARG A 144 -22.79 36.50 16.67
CA ARG A 144 -22.11 37.81 16.64
C ARG A 144 -23.06 38.98 16.53
N ILE A 145 -24.14 38.86 15.75
CA ILE A 145 -25.16 39.92 15.66
C ILE A 145 -25.82 40.11 17.03
N VAL A 146 -26.23 39.03 17.68
CA VAL A 146 -26.85 39.06 19.02
C VAL A 146 -25.89 39.64 20.06
N LEU A 147 -24.65 39.17 20.11
CA LEU A 147 -23.61 39.71 20.99
C LEU A 147 -23.39 41.20 20.74
N LYS A 148 -23.31 41.63 19.47
CA LYS A 148 -23.14 43.03 19.12
C LYS A 148 -24.32 43.87 19.62
N ILE A 149 -25.55 43.38 19.50
CA ILE A 149 -26.75 44.05 20.00
C ILE A 149 -26.71 44.18 21.54
N ILE A 150 -26.28 43.13 22.26
CA ILE A 150 -26.20 43.14 23.73
C ILE A 150 -25.06 44.02 24.24
N PHE A 151 -23.90 44.00 23.59
CA PHE A 151 -22.73 44.80 23.99
C PHE A 151 -22.78 46.24 23.47
N LEU A 152 -23.61 46.56 22.48
CA LEU A 152 -23.84 47.93 22.02
C LEU A 152 -24.26 48.89 23.17
N PRO A 153 -25.31 48.58 23.96
CA PRO A 153 -25.73 49.45 25.05
C PRO A 153 -24.69 49.48 26.17
N VAL A 154 -23.96 48.38 26.41
CA VAL A 154 -22.88 48.35 27.42
C VAL A 154 -21.73 49.28 27.03
N ASN A 155 -21.30 49.27 25.77
CA ASN A 155 -20.27 50.20 25.29
C ASN A 155 -20.78 51.65 25.26
N TRP A 156 -22.05 51.86 24.96
CA TRP A 156 -22.66 53.18 25.03
C TRP A 156 -22.66 53.71 26.48
N LEU A 157 -23.12 52.90 27.44
CA LEU A 157 -23.07 53.22 28.88
C LEU A 157 -21.63 53.41 29.39
N PHE A 158 -20.68 52.58 28.96
CA PHE A 158 -19.28 52.72 29.33
C PHE A 158 -18.67 54.00 28.76
N SER A 159 -19.02 54.39 27.53
CA SER A 159 -18.60 55.69 26.97
C SER A 159 -19.24 56.87 27.69
N LEU A 160 -20.49 56.71 28.17
CA LEU A 160 -21.15 57.70 29.03
C LEU A 160 -20.37 57.86 30.35
N ILE A 161 -20.03 56.75 31.01
CA ILE A 161 -19.27 56.73 32.27
C ILE A 161 -17.85 57.27 32.07
N LEU A 162 -17.15 56.89 30.99
CA LEU A 162 -15.83 57.42 30.67
C LEU A 162 -15.84 58.92 30.38
N ARG A 163 -16.95 59.48 29.88
CA ARG A 163 -17.11 60.93 29.71
C ARG A 163 -17.19 61.68 31.05
N PHE A 164 -17.59 60.99 32.12
CA PHE A 164 -17.59 61.52 33.49
C PHE A 164 -16.23 61.36 34.20
N ILE A 165 -15.27 60.64 33.63
CA ILE A 165 -13.94 60.46 34.24
C ILE A 165 -12.99 61.58 33.76
N PRO A 166 -12.40 62.40 34.67
CA PRO A 166 -11.48 63.47 34.30
C PRO A 166 -10.21 62.91 33.63
N LYS A 167 -9.71 63.59 32.59
CA LYS A 167 -8.55 63.17 31.77
C LYS A 167 -7.26 62.87 32.57
N GLN A 168 -7.18 63.34 33.82
CA GLN A 168 -6.01 63.18 34.72
C GLN A 168 -5.74 61.71 35.12
N THR A 169 -6.78 60.90 35.33
CA THR A 169 -6.63 59.49 35.76
C THR A 169 -6.07 58.59 34.66
N TRP A 170 -6.30 58.93 33.39
CA TRP A 170 -5.71 58.23 32.25
C TRP A 170 -4.18 58.34 32.20
N TYR A 171 -3.62 59.47 32.64
CA TYR A 171 -2.17 59.69 32.64
C TYR A 171 -1.47 58.82 33.71
N ASN A 172 -2.08 58.68 34.89
CA ASN A 172 -1.55 57.86 35.99
C ASN A 172 -1.61 56.36 35.68
N LEU A 173 -2.68 55.90 35.03
CA LEU A 173 -2.80 54.50 34.59
C LEU A 173 -1.71 54.14 33.58
N LYS A 174 -1.46 55.00 32.59
CA LYS A 174 -0.42 54.79 31.56
C LYS A 174 0.99 54.72 32.18
N GLY A 175 1.27 55.53 33.20
CA GLY A 175 2.53 55.51 33.96
C GLY A 175 2.77 54.20 34.72
N ASN A 176 1.73 53.64 35.36
CA ASN A 176 1.84 52.37 36.08
C ASN A 176 2.05 51.16 35.14
N TRP A 177 1.46 51.20 33.94
CA TRP A 177 1.68 50.19 32.91
C TRP A 177 3.11 50.24 32.35
N LEU A 178 3.66 51.43 32.11
CA LEU A 178 5.06 51.60 31.68
C LEU A 178 6.06 51.08 32.71
N LYS A 179 5.80 51.27 34.01
CA LYS A 179 6.63 50.70 35.09
C LYS A 179 6.63 49.16 35.09
N LYS A 180 5.46 48.52 34.93
CA LYS A 180 5.36 47.06 34.85
C LYS A 180 6.05 46.50 33.59
N ALA A 181 5.95 47.20 32.46
CA ALA A 181 6.66 46.84 31.24
C ALA A 181 8.19 46.91 31.41
N GLY A 182 8.70 47.93 32.11
CA GLY A 182 10.13 48.05 32.42
C GLY A 182 10.68 46.90 33.29
N ILE A 183 9.90 46.45 34.28
CA ILE A 183 10.26 45.30 35.15
C ILE A 183 10.34 44.00 34.33
N LEU A 184 9.39 43.78 33.41
CA LEU A 184 9.40 42.61 32.52
C LEU A 184 10.58 42.61 31.55
N ILE A 185 10.96 43.77 31.01
CA ILE A 185 12.13 43.91 30.14
C ILE A 185 13.43 43.64 30.91
N SER A 186 13.53 44.14 32.14
CA SER A 186 14.67 43.89 33.04
C SER A 186 14.83 42.40 33.34
N LEU A 187 13.75 41.71 33.73
CA LEU A 187 13.74 40.27 33.96
C LEU A 187 14.19 39.48 32.72
N LYS A 188 13.69 39.85 31.53
CA LYS A 188 14.08 39.22 30.27
C LYS A 188 15.59 39.35 29.99
N ASN A 189 16.16 40.52 30.26
CA ASN A 189 17.60 40.76 30.05
C ASN A 189 18.47 39.99 31.05
N THR A 190 18.05 39.87 32.31
CA THR A 190 18.76 39.10 33.33
C THR A 190 18.79 37.61 32.98
N VAL A 191 17.65 37.04 32.56
CA VAL A 191 17.56 35.64 32.12
C VAL A 191 18.43 35.39 30.89
N LYS A 192 18.39 36.28 29.89
CA LYS A 192 19.22 36.17 28.68
C LYS A 192 20.73 36.18 29.00
N ASN A 193 21.16 37.02 29.93
CA ASN A 193 22.57 37.09 30.35
C ASN A 193 23.01 35.84 31.13
N TRP A 194 22.10 35.21 31.88
CA TRP A 194 22.36 33.96 32.59
C TRP A 194 22.58 32.78 31.63
N PHE A 195 21.75 32.66 30.60
CA PHE A 195 21.92 31.64 29.56
C PHE A 195 23.25 31.81 28.80
N ARG A 196 23.62 33.05 28.45
CA ARG A 196 24.87 33.35 27.74
C ARG A 196 26.14 33.10 28.56
N LYS A 197 26.03 32.95 29.88
CA LYS A 197 27.15 32.65 30.81
C LYS A 197 27.37 31.14 30.99
N LYS A 198 26.39 30.31 30.64
CA LYS A 198 26.45 28.84 30.75
C LYS A 198 27.02 28.15 29.49
N GLU A 199 27.24 28.91 28.43
CA GLU A 199 27.67 28.45 27.11
C GLU A 199 29.17 28.73 26.83
N LYS A 200 29.91 29.22 27.82
CA LYS A 200 31.38 29.35 27.83
C LYS A 200 31.95 28.47 28.94
#